data_AF-A0A819ASU1-F1
#
_entry.id   AF-A0A819ASU1-F1
#
_cell.length_a   1.000
_cell.length_b   1.000
_cell.length_c   1.000
_cell.angle_alpha   90.00
_cell.angle_beta   90.00
_cell.angle_gamma   90.00
#
_symmetry.space_group_name_H-M   'P 1'
#
loop_
_entity.id
_entity.type
_entity.pdbx_description
1 polymer ?
#
loop_
_entity_poly.entity_id
_entity_poly.type
_entity_poly.pdbx_seq_one_letter_code
_entity_poly.pdbx_strand_id
1 'polypeptide(L)'
;DDPSIRSPCLIGIYKNGVLFLDLDTRETLFTIPYDDVVSIRRHQTTIDIKYGSLHQPHILQCQVDRAQDFVALSGRYLSLIGRSLIATYNDPISTIL
;
A
#
# COMPACT_ATOMS: atom_id res chain seq x y z
N ASP A 1 5.52 17.89 -6.55
CA ASP A 1 6.06 17.57 -5.23
C ASP A 1 5.70 16.16 -4.87
N ASP A 2 6.71 15.31 -4.70
CA ASP A 2 6.53 13.94 -4.24
C ASP A 2 6.18 14.01 -2.75
N PRO A 3 4.98 13.60 -2.30
CA PRO A 3 4.62 13.70 -0.90
C PRO A 3 5.38 12.60 -0.16
N SER A 4 6.65 12.85 0.15
CA SER A 4 7.38 12.00 1.08
C SER A 4 6.74 12.25 2.44
N ILE A 5 5.71 11.47 2.77
CA ILE A 5 5.17 11.35 4.11
C ILE A 5 6.32 10.79 4.95
N ARG A 6 7.06 11.68 5.61
CA ARG A 6 8.23 11.33 6.44
C ARG A 6 7.85 11.17 7.92
N SER A 7 6.61 11.47 8.28
CA SER A 7 6.07 11.35 9.63
C SER A 7 5.17 10.12 9.76
N PRO A 8 5.06 9.55 10.98
CA PRO A 8 4.03 8.56 11.28
C PRO A 8 2.64 9.09 10.92
N CYS A 9 1.82 8.24 10.30
CA CYS A 9 0.46 8.57 9.88
C CYS A 9 -0.45 7.35 10.06
N LEU A 10 -1.75 7.57 10.11
CA LEU A 10 -2.73 6.49 10.09
C LEU A 10 -2.97 6.06 8.66
N ILE A 11 -3.03 4.75 8.44
CA ILE A 11 -3.34 4.16 7.13
C ILE A 11 -4.76 3.60 7.17
N GLY A 12 -5.63 4.16 6.34
CA GLY A 12 -6.99 3.67 6.09
C GLY A 12 -7.05 2.84 4.82
N ILE A 13 -7.69 1.67 4.89
CA ILE A 13 -7.96 0.81 3.73
C ILE A 13 -9.47 0.72 3.55
N TYR A 14 -9.97 1.14 2.40
CA TYR A 14 -11.40 1.21 2.14
C TYR A 14 -11.72 0.87 0.70
N LYS A 15 -13.00 0.77 0.35
CA LYS A 15 -13.46 0.24 -0.94
C LYS A 15 -12.92 0.96 -2.19
N ASN A 16 -12.55 2.23 -2.09
CA ASN A 16 -12.06 2.99 -3.25
C ASN A 16 -10.52 3.10 -3.30
N GLY A 17 -9.81 2.68 -2.25
CA GLY A 17 -8.35 2.79 -2.23
C GLY A 17 -7.74 2.78 -0.84
N VAL A 18 -6.58 3.45 -0.75
CA VAL A 18 -5.77 3.61 0.45
C VAL A 18 -5.72 5.09 0.82
N LEU A 19 -5.89 5.40 2.09
CA LEU A 19 -5.91 6.75 2.65
C LEU A 19 -4.81 6.89 3.68
N PHE A 20 -4.10 8.01 3.67
CA PHE A 20 -3.12 8.38 4.69
C PHE A 20 -3.63 9.60 5.44
N LEU A 21 -3.74 9.48 6.75
CA LEU A 21 -4.25 10.54 7.62
C LEU A 21 -3.16 11.00 8.59
N ASP A 22 -3.14 12.29 8.88
CA ASP A 22 -2.33 12.83 9.95
C ASP A 22 -2.72 12.16 11.29
N LEU A 23 -1.72 11.84 12.11
CA LEU A 23 -1.93 11.10 13.35
C LEU A 23 -2.76 11.91 14.37
N ASP A 24 -2.55 13.22 14.41
CA ASP A 24 -3.11 14.12 15.41
C ASP A 24 -4.40 14.77 14.90
N THR A 25 -4.35 15.38 13.70
CA THR A 25 -5.49 16.13 13.15
C THR A 25 -6.51 15.22 12.48
N ARG A 26 -6.11 14.00 12.10
CA ARG A 26 -6.90 13.07 11.28
C ARG A 26 -7.26 13.63 9.91
N GLU A 27 -6.59 14.70 9.49
CA GLU A 27 -6.78 15.26 8.15
C GLU A 27 -6.15 14.34 7.10
N THR A 28 -6.75 14.33 5.91
CA THR A 28 -6.23 13.54 4.80
C THR A 28 -4.94 14.16 4.26
N LEU A 29 -3.84 13.44 4.41
CA LEU A 29 -2.55 13.80 3.83
C LEU A 29 -2.50 13.41 2.37
N PHE A 30 -2.96 12.20 2.06
CA PHE A 30 -2.81 11.60 0.74
C PHE A 30 -3.80 10.44 0.52
N THR A 31 -4.19 10.21 -0.73
CA THR A 31 -5.05 9.08 -1.13
C THR A 31 -4.50 8.42 -2.38
N ILE A 32 -4.50 7.09 -2.42
CA ILE A 32 -4.19 6.27 -3.59
C ILE A 32 -5.45 5.51 -4.00
N PRO A 33 -6.14 5.92 -5.07
CA PRO A 33 -7.26 5.16 -5.62
C PRO A 33 -6.79 3.80 -6.11
N TYR A 34 -7.60 2.75 -5.93
CA TYR A 34 -7.25 1.44 -6.49
C TYR A 34 -7.14 1.44 -8.02
N ASP A 35 -7.84 2.35 -8.69
CA ASP A 35 -7.75 2.53 -10.14
C ASP A 35 -6.34 2.93 -10.58
N ASP A 36 -5.62 3.68 -9.75
CA ASP A 36 -4.25 4.10 -10.01
C ASP A 36 -3.20 3.10 -9.52
N VAL A 37 -3.58 2.12 -8.69
CA VAL A 37 -2.63 1.11 -8.18
C VAL A 37 -2.17 0.21 -9.31
N VAL A 38 -0.86 0.14 -9.52
CA VAL A 38 -0.21 -0.78 -10.47
C VAL A 38 0.17 -2.08 -9.77
N SER A 39 0.75 -1.99 -8.56
CA SER A 39 1.12 -3.17 -7.76
C SER A 39 1.33 -2.81 -6.30
N ILE A 40 1.11 -3.76 -5.40
CA ILE A 40 1.45 -3.66 -3.98
C ILE A 40 2.36 -4.83 -3.63
N ARG A 41 3.53 -4.54 -3.07
CA ARG A 41 4.50 -5.57 -2.62
C ARG A 41 4.70 -5.46 -1.12
N ARG A 42 4.81 -6.61 -0.46
CA ARG A 42 5.18 -6.69 0.96
C ARG A 42 6.61 -7.22 1.08
N HIS A 43 7.39 -6.55 1.93
CA HIS A 43 8.69 -7.03 2.39
C HIS A 43 8.73 -6.93 3.92
N GLN A 44 8.49 -8.05 4.62
CA GLN A 44 8.36 -8.10 6.07
C GLN A 44 7.33 -7.07 6.60
N THR A 45 7.78 -5.99 7.24
CA THR A 45 6.97 -4.88 7.78
C THR A 45 6.88 -3.69 6.84
N THR A 46 7.43 -3.78 5.62
CA THR A 46 7.42 -2.71 4.63
C THR A 46 6.45 -3.04 3.49
N ILE A 47 5.78 -2.02 2.98
CA ILE A 47 4.89 -2.10 1.83
C ILE A 47 5.36 -1.11 0.78
N ASP A 48 5.50 -1.59 -0.45
CA ASP A 48 5.73 -0.76 -1.62
C ASP A 48 4.46 -0.71 -2.47
N ILE A 49 3.90 0.48 -2.62
CA ILE A 49 2.74 0.72 -3.49
C ILE A 49 3.25 1.46 -4.72
N LYS A 50 3.16 0.80 -5.88
CA LYS A 50 3.39 1.43 -7.17
C LYS A 50 2.06 1.92 -7.71
N TYR A 51 1.95 3.20 -8.04
CA TYR A 51 0.71 3.81 -8.50
C TYR A 51 0.95 4.89 -9.57
N GLY A 52 -0.12 5.28 -10.27
CA GLY A 52 -0.10 6.24 -11.36
C GLY A 52 0.16 5.59 -12.72
N SER A 53 0.56 6.42 -13.70
CA SER A 53 0.75 5.97 -15.08
C SER A 53 1.88 4.94 -15.20
N LEU A 54 1.71 3.94 -16.07
CA LEU A 54 2.75 2.96 -16.37
C LEU A 54 4.04 3.60 -16.91
N HIS A 55 3.92 4.74 -17.60
CA HIS A 55 5.05 5.46 -18.18
C HIS A 55 5.79 6.35 -17.17
N GLN A 56 5.12 6.72 -16.07
CA GLN A 56 5.70 7.54 -15.01
C GLN A 56 5.11 7.12 -13.65
N PRO A 57 5.51 5.94 -13.15
CA PRO A 57 4.93 5.41 -11.92
C PRO A 57 5.54 6.10 -10.70
N HIS A 58 4.70 6.36 -9.71
CA HIS A 58 5.11 6.74 -8.37
C HIS A 58 5.28 5.50 -7.50
N ILE A 59 6.22 5.55 -6.56
CA ILE A 59 6.45 4.47 -5.59
C ILE A 59 6.34 5.09 -4.20
N LEU A 60 5.35 4.63 -3.44
CA LEU A 60 5.24 4.92 -2.02
C LEU A 60 5.73 3.71 -1.24
N GLN A 61 6.77 3.91 -0.43
CA GLN A 61 7.26 2.92 0.52
C GLN A 61 6.86 3.33 1.94
N CYS A 62 6.20 2.45 2.67
CA CYS A 62 5.81 2.70 4.05
C CYS A 62 6.09 1.51 4.97
N GLN A 63 6.44 1.80 6.22
CA GLN A 63 6.49 0.79 7.27
C GLN A 63 5.11 0.64 7.91
N VAL A 64 4.66 -0.60 8.05
CA VAL A 64 3.35 -0.97 8.56
C VAL A 64 3.50 -2.22 9.42
N ASP A 65 3.19 -2.12 10.71
CA ASP A 65 3.29 -3.25 11.65
C ASP A 65 2.49 -4.47 11.19
N ARG A 66 1.35 -4.22 10.55
CA ARG A 66 0.41 -5.22 10.05
C ARG A 66 0.41 -5.29 8.52
N ALA A 67 1.59 -5.33 7.91
CA ALA A 67 1.74 -5.33 6.45
C ALA A 67 1.00 -6.49 5.74
N GLN A 68 0.92 -7.67 6.38
CA GLN A 68 0.17 -8.80 5.84
C GLN A 68 -1.34 -8.50 5.75
N ASP A 69 -1.91 -7.90 6.78
CA ASP A 69 -3.34 -7.54 6.81
C ASP A 69 -3.66 -6.44 5.80
N PHE A 70 -2.72 -5.50 5.62
CA PHE A 70 -2.84 -4.47 4.60
C PHE A 70 -2.98 -5.08 3.20
N VAL A 71 -2.07 -5.99 2.84
CA VAL A 71 -2.08 -6.64 1.52
C VAL A 71 -3.33 -7.49 1.34
N ALA A 72 -3.73 -8.25 2.36
CA ALA A 72 -4.92 -9.10 2.32
C ALA A 72 -6.20 -8.27 2.10
N LEU A 73 -6.36 -7.16 2.83
CA LEU A 73 -7.55 -6.31 2.70
C LEU A 73 -7.57 -5.54 1.38
N SER A 74 -6.41 -5.02 0.96
CA SER A 74 -6.29 -4.33 -0.34
C SER A 74 -6.57 -5.28 -1.50
N GLY A 75 -6.07 -6.51 -1.43
CA GLY A 75 -6.34 -7.55 -2.41
C GLY A 75 -7.83 -7.90 -2.53
N ARG A 76 -8.55 -7.97 -1.39
CA ARG A 76 -10.00 -8.19 -1.40
C ARG A 76 -10.74 -7.06 -2.11
N TYR A 77 -10.42 -5.80 -1.82
CA TYR A 77 -11.09 -4.68 -2.49
C TYR A 77 -10.78 -4.60 -3.99
N LEU A 78 -9.53 -4.85 -4.38
CA LEU A 78 -9.15 -4.95 -5.79
C LEU A 78 -9.93 -6.07 -6.50
N SER A 79 -10.10 -7.24 -5.87
CA SER A 79 -10.88 -8.34 -6.47
C SER A 79 -12.35 -7.99 -6.69
N LEU A 80 -12.95 -7.15 -5.82
CA LEU A 80 -14.34 -6.73 -5.95
C LEU A 80 -14.57 -5.83 -7.17
N ILE A 81 -13.53 -5.11 -7.63
CA ILE A 81 -13.56 -4.28 -8.84
C ILE A 81 -12.99 -5.01 -10.07
N GLY A 82 -12.87 -6.34 -10.01
CA GLY A 82 -12.39 -7.15 -11.13
C GLY A 82 -10.88 -7.06 -11.39
N ARG A 83 -10.11 -6.52 -10.44
CA ARG A 83 -8.65 -6.41 -10.54
C ARG A 83 -7.99 -7.46 -9.65
N SER A 84 -6.92 -8.07 -10.14
CA SER A 84 -6.09 -8.95 -9.31
C SER A 84 -4.90 -8.16 -8.77
N LEU A 85 -4.65 -8.28 -7.47
CA LEU A 85 -3.45 -7.72 -6.87
C LEU A 85 -2.26 -8.62 -7.18
N ILE A 86 -1.24 -8.09 -7.86
CA ILE A 86 0.07 -8.75 -7.94
C ILE A 86 0.80 -8.50 -6.61
N ALA A 87 0.49 -9.33 -5.61
CA ALA A 87 1.21 -9.36 -4.34
C ALA A 87 2.41 -10.30 -4.48
N THR A 88 3.61 -9.74 -4.62
CA THR A 88 4.84 -10.52 -4.54
C THR A 88 5.29 -10.57 -3.08
N TYR A 89 5.36 -11.78 -2.53
CA TYR A 89 5.89 -12.03 -1.20
C TYR A 89 7.36 -12.42 -1.34
N ASN A 90 8.25 -11.48 -1.03
CA ASN A 90 9.66 -11.79 -0.81
C ASN A 90 9.90 -11.92 0.68
N ASP A 91 9.29 -12.94 1.31
CA ASP A 91 9.79 -13.37 2.61
C ASP A 91 11.11 -14.11 2.34
N PRO A 92 12.20 -13.84 3.09
CA PRO A 92 13.39 -14.66 2.98
C PRO A 92 12.95 -16.11 3.23
N ILE A 93 13.34 -17.02 2.35
CA ILE A 93 13.20 -18.46 2.59
C ILE A 93 13.88 -18.69 3.94
N SER A 94 13.10 -18.91 4.98
CA SER A 94 13.61 -19.40 6.24
C SER A 94 14.21 -20.77 5.92
N THR A 95 15.54 -20.79 5.75
CA THR A 95 16.32 -22.02 5.76
C THR A 95 15.91 -22.77 7.03
N ILE A 96 15.19 -23.86 6.85
CA ILE A 96 14.95 -24.84 7.89
C ILE A 96 16.34 -25.41 8.22
N LEU A 97 16.89 -24.99 9.36
CA LEU A 97 17.98 -25.68 10.05
C LEU A 97 17.38 -26.67 11.03
#